data_AF-A0A5B8VI07-F1
#
_entry.id   AF-A0A5B8VI07-F1
#
_cell.length_a   1.000
_cell.length_b   1.000
_cell.length_c   1.000
_cell.angle_alpha   90.00
_cell.angle_beta   90.00
_cell.angle_gamma   90.00
#
_symmetry.space_group_name_H-M   'P 1'
#
loop_
_entity.id
_entity.type
_entity.pdbx_description
1 polymer ?
#
loop_
_entity_poly.entity_id
_entity_poly.type
_entity_poly.pdbx_seq_one_letter_code
_entity_poly.pdbx_strand_id
1 'polypeptide(L)' 'MQADVDLWINFYNKERTHSGRYCYGKTPMQTWEEKQRIG' A
#
# COMPACT_ATOMS: atom_id res chain seq x y z
N MET A 1 0.68 19.76 11.44
CA MET A 1 1.42 19.49 10.19
C MET A 1 1.93 18.05 10.11
N GLN A 2 2.41 17.42 11.20
CA GLN A 2 2.83 16.01 11.16
C GLN A 2 1.64 15.03 11.00
N ALA A 3 0.53 15.29 11.70
CA ALA A 3 -0.65 14.42 11.68
C ALA A 3 -1.26 14.23 10.28
N ASP A 4 -1.27 15.27 9.44
CA ASP A 4 -1.83 15.20 8.09
C ASP A 4 -1.00 14.30 7.18
N VAL A 5 0.33 14.35 7.33
CA VAL A 5 1.27 13.50 6.59
C VAL A 5 1.14 12.05 7.04
N ASP A 6 1.03 11.82 8.36
CA ASP A 6 0.87 10.47 8.91
C ASP A 6 -0.46 9.84 8.44
N LEU A 7 -1.55 10.62 8.42
CA LEU A 7 -2.84 10.18 7.88
C LEU A 7 -2.73 9.82 6.40
N TRP A 8 -2.08 10.68 5.62
CA TRP A 8 -1.91 10.47 4.19
C TRP A 8 -1.08 9.21 3.89
N ILE A 9 0.01 8.98 4.63
CA ILE A 9 0.84 7.78 4.49
C ILE A 9 0.03 6.52 4.84
N ASN A 10 -0.75 6.56 5.92
CA ASN A 10 -1.58 5.41 6.32
C ASN A 10 -2.63 5.07 5.24
N PHE A 11 -3.33 6.10 4.72
CA PHE A 11 -4.28 5.94 3.61
C PHE A 11 -3.62 5.35 2.38
N TYR A 12 -2.48 5.91 1.96
CA TYR A 12 -1.75 5.45 0.78
C TYR A 12 -1.32 3.98 0.90
N ASN A 13 -0.81 3.59 2.07
CA ASN A 13 -0.30 2.24 2.28
C ASN A 13 -1.39 1.18 2.40
N LYS A 14 -2.57 1.53 2.94
CA LYS A 14 -3.61 0.56 3.33
C LYS A 14 -4.89 0.61 2.50
N GLU A 15 -5.24 1.75 1.92
CA GLU A 15 -6.55 1.93 1.27
C GLU A 15 -6.41 2.20 -0.23
N ARG A 16 -5.31 2.86 -0.64
CA ARG A 16 -5.07 3.14 -2.05
C ARG A 16 -4.61 1.89 -2.81
N THR A 17 -5.54 1.26 -3.50
CA THR A 17 -5.23 0.20 -4.45
C THR A 17 -4.47 0.76 -5.66
N HIS A 18 -3.37 0.14 -6.06
CA HIS A 18 -2.65 0.59 -7.26
C HIS A 18 -3.28 0.00 -8.53
N SER A 19 -3.72 0.85 -9.45
CA SER A 19 -4.29 0.47 -10.75
C SER A 19 -3.21 0.13 -11.79
N GLY A 20 -2.17 -0.60 -11.39
CA GLY A 20 -1.15 -1.10 -12.30
C GLY A 20 -1.55 -2.44 -12.91
N ARG A 21 -1.15 -2.68 -14.17
CA ARG A 21 -1.41 -3.94 -14.91
C ARG A 21 -1.05 -5.23 -14.14
N TYR A 22 -0.10 -5.12 -13.21
CA TYR A 22 0.43 -6.22 -12.39
C TYR A 22 0.11 -6.08 -10.90
N CYS A 23 -0.59 -5.02 -10.50
CA CYS A 23 -0.88 -4.73 -9.11
C CYS A 23 -2.21 -5.35 -8.66
N TYR A 24 -3.04 -5.87 -9.58
CA TYR A 24 -4.27 -6.64 -9.30
C TYR A 24 -5.23 -5.99 -8.29
N GLY A 25 -5.24 -4.65 -8.20
CA GLY A 25 -6.04 -3.94 -7.20
C GLY A 25 -5.54 -4.09 -5.75
N LYS A 26 -4.30 -4.56 -5.55
CA LYS A 26 -3.68 -4.68 -4.23
C LYS A 26 -3.12 -3.35 -3.77
N THR A 27 -3.09 -3.19 -2.45
CA THR A 27 -2.46 -2.04 -1.80
C THR A 27 -0.94 -2.24 -1.71
N PRO A 28 -0.17 -1.17 -1.46
CA PRO A 28 1.26 -1.27 -1.20
C PRO A 28 1.59 -2.28 -0.10
N MET A 29 0.86 -2.26 1.03
CA MET A 29 1.08 -3.20 2.13
C MET A 29 0.78 -4.66 1.75
N GLN A 30 -0.30 -4.91 1.02
CA GLN A 30 -0.61 -6.26 0.54
C GLN A 30 0.49 -6.79 -0.39
N THR A 31 1.00 -5.94 -1.28
CA THR A 31 2.11 -6.29 -2.18
C THR A 31 3.39 -6.61 -1.39
N TRP A 32 3.68 -5.81 -0.37
CA TRP A 32 4.84 -6.01 0.51
C TRP A 32 4.76 -7.35 1.26
N GLU A 33 3.62 -7.63 1.91
CA GLU A 33 3.41 -8.89 2.64
C GLU A 33 3.50 -10.13 1.75
N GLU A 34 2.99 -10.05 0.53
CA GLU A 34 3.11 -11.13 -0.45
C GLU A 34 4.56 -11.40 -0.84
N LYS A 35 5.36 -10.35 -1.02
CA LYS A 35 6.79 -10.50 -1.29
C LYS A 35 7.54 -11.11 -0.11
N GLN A 36 7.21 -10.71 1.12
CA GLN A 36 7.83 -11.25 2.33
C GLN A 36 7.50 -12.73 2.57
N ARG A 37 6.31 -13.21 2.16
CA ARG A 37 5.91 -14.62 2.31
C ARG A 37 6.57 -15.56 1.30
N ILE A 38 7.13 -15.03 0.22
CA ILE A 38 7.75 -15.80 -0.87
C ILE A 38 9.29 -15.80 -0.75
N GLY A 39 9.84 -14.97 0.14
CA GLY A 39 11.27 -14.92 0.48
C GLY A 39 11.69 -15.94 1.53
#